data_AF-A0A956MXG5-F1
#
_entry.id   AF-A0A956MXG5-F1
#
_cell.length_a   1.000
_cell.length_b   1.000
_cell.length_c   1.000
_cell.angle_alpha   90.00
_cell.angle_beta   90.00
_cell.angle_gamma   90.00
#
_symmetry.space_group_name_H-M   'P 1'
#
loop_
_entity.id
_entity.type
_entity.pdbx_description
1 polymer ?
#
loop_
_entity_poly.entity_id
_entity_poly.type
_entity_poly.pdbx_seq_one_letter_code
_entity_poly.pdbx_strand_id
1 'polypeptide(L)'
;MYNMPRQYPFMFNPQMYNMLPYMFWYAPQMMYPPMFPNTPIYNQKSNRPIPTLKDYGPNPFVIDIEDASEENNNFRTALWTGNNLQVTLMSIGVGDDIGLEVHTSGDQFIRIEEGDALVKMGDSQDNLDFQRRVSDGYAIMIPAGKWHDIVNLGNKPLKLYVIYAPPQHPQGTVHNTKKDAEAAEFNRIY
;
A
#
# COMPACT_ATOMS: atom_id res chain seq x y z
N MET A 1 -23.38 54.15 1.62
CA MET A 1 -22.41 54.01 0.51
C MET A 1 -23.00 53.06 -0.52
N TYR A 2 -23.12 53.53 -1.77
CA TYR A 2 -22.92 52.87 -3.09
C TYR A 2 -22.71 51.33 -3.13
N ASN A 3 -23.01 50.55 -4.16
CA ASN A 3 -23.82 50.60 -5.40
C ASN A 3 -23.62 49.19 -6.04
N MET A 4 -24.61 48.62 -6.73
CA MET A 4 -24.43 47.43 -7.62
C MET A 4 -23.81 47.88 -8.97
N PRO A 5 -23.10 47.03 -9.78
CA PRO A 5 -23.78 46.21 -10.80
C PRO A 5 -23.08 44.94 -11.38
N ARG A 6 -23.93 44.02 -11.88
CA ARG A 6 -23.93 43.11 -13.07
C ARG A 6 -22.67 42.65 -13.87
N GLN A 7 -22.74 41.34 -14.23
CA GLN A 7 -22.59 40.63 -15.54
C GLN A 7 -21.22 40.19 -16.13
N TYR A 8 -21.28 38.97 -16.72
CA TYR A 8 -20.32 38.02 -17.35
C TYR A 8 -19.56 38.52 -18.62
N PRO A 9 -18.54 37.80 -19.15
CA PRO A 9 -18.70 36.57 -19.97
C PRO A 9 -17.66 35.47 -19.61
N PHE A 10 -17.81 34.19 -19.98
CA PHE A 10 -17.22 33.62 -21.20
C PHE A 10 -17.97 32.36 -21.67
N MET A 11 -18.55 32.52 -22.85
CA MET A 11 -18.85 31.57 -23.94
C MET A 11 -18.99 30.07 -23.65
N PHE A 12 -20.24 29.61 -23.81
CA PHE A 12 -20.59 28.35 -24.44
C PHE A 12 -19.90 28.18 -25.80
N ASN A 13 -19.31 27.01 -26.05
CA ASN A 13 -19.26 26.41 -27.38
C ASN A 13 -19.58 24.91 -27.23
N PRO A 14 -20.77 24.43 -27.63
CA PRO A 14 -21.17 23.04 -27.47
C PRO A 14 -21.06 22.29 -28.80
N GLN A 15 -19.88 21.82 -29.20
CA GLN A 15 -19.76 20.78 -30.23
C GLN A 15 -18.51 19.93 -30.03
N MET A 16 -18.76 18.61 -29.95
CA MET A 16 -17.88 17.43 -30.18
C MET A 16 -18.15 16.42 -29.04
N TYR A 17 -19.34 15.80 -29.08
CA TYR A 17 -19.55 14.41 -29.53
C TYR A 17 -19.08 13.39 -28.46
N ASN A 18 -20.04 12.78 -27.74
CA ASN A 18 -20.57 11.44 -28.05
C ASN A 18 -19.49 10.36 -27.86
N MET A 19 -19.49 9.57 -26.79
CA MET A 19 -20.24 8.30 -26.63
C MET A 19 -19.64 7.62 -25.36
N LEU A 20 -20.30 7.03 -24.36
CA LEU A 20 -21.65 6.50 -24.12
C LEU A 20 -21.91 6.44 -22.59
N PRO A 21 -23.13 6.69 -22.11
CA PRO A 21 -23.56 6.38 -20.74
C PRO A 21 -24.27 5.00 -20.64
N TYR A 22 -23.97 4.28 -19.55
CA TYR A 22 -24.83 3.37 -18.77
C TYR A 22 -25.81 2.38 -19.42
N MET A 23 -25.71 1.13 -18.92
CA MET A 23 -26.78 0.14 -18.63
C MET A 23 -27.47 -0.56 -19.81
N PHE A 24 -27.29 -1.89 -19.87
CA PHE A 24 -28.29 -2.80 -20.40
C PHE A 24 -28.61 -3.88 -19.37
N TRP A 25 -29.83 -3.79 -18.83
CA TRP A 25 -30.55 -4.90 -18.20
C TRP A 25 -31.63 -5.38 -19.20
N TYR A 26 -31.80 -6.71 -19.26
CA TYR A 26 -32.87 -7.51 -19.89
C TYR A 26 -32.92 -7.67 -21.43
N ALA A 27 -32.26 -8.73 -21.92
CA ALA A 27 -32.77 -9.60 -22.99
C ALA A 27 -32.12 -11.00 -22.88
N PRO A 28 -32.88 -12.12 -22.81
CA PRO A 28 -32.31 -13.45 -22.63
C PRO A 28 -32.11 -14.10 -24.00
N GLN A 29 -31.07 -13.76 -24.75
CA GLN A 29 -30.71 -14.47 -25.98
C GLN A 29 -29.17 -14.49 -26.11
N MET A 30 -28.65 -15.68 -26.34
CA MET A 30 -27.24 -16.06 -26.38
C MET A 30 -26.35 -15.06 -27.15
N MET A 31 -25.51 -14.32 -26.43
CA MET A 31 -24.36 -13.63 -27.01
C MET A 31 -23.13 -14.04 -26.21
N TYR A 32 -22.32 -14.90 -26.82
CA TYR A 32 -20.98 -15.21 -26.36
C TYR A 32 -20.20 -13.89 -26.13
N PRO A 33 -19.45 -13.74 -25.02
CA PRO A 33 -18.55 -12.61 -24.87
C PRO A 33 -17.56 -12.60 -26.05
N PRO A 34 -17.18 -11.43 -26.60
CA PRO A 34 -16.22 -11.37 -27.68
C PRO A 34 -14.92 -12.01 -27.21
N MET A 35 -14.56 -13.13 -27.84
CA MET A 35 -13.28 -13.78 -27.63
C MET A 35 -12.19 -12.80 -28.11
N PHE A 36 -11.55 -12.12 -27.16
CA PHE A 36 -10.28 -11.46 -27.41
C PHE A 36 -9.27 -12.55 -27.80
N PRO A 37 -8.78 -12.59 -29.06
CA PRO A 37 -7.90 -13.66 -29.50
C PRO A 37 -6.57 -13.55 -28.76
N ASN A 38 -6.23 -14.57 -27.98
CA ASN A 38 -4.89 -14.85 -27.47
C ASN A 38 -4.13 -13.63 -26.91
N THR A 39 -4.47 -13.18 -25.70
CA THR A 39 -3.41 -12.65 -24.83
C THR A 39 -2.64 -13.85 -24.30
N PRO A 40 -1.38 -14.08 -24.72
CA PRO A 40 -0.59 -15.13 -24.09
C PRO A 40 -0.53 -14.83 -22.59
N ILE A 41 -0.92 -15.81 -21.77
CA ILE A 41 -0.57 -15.83 -20.35
C ILE A 41 0.94 -16.04 -20.33
N TYR A 42 1.68 -14.96 -20.56
CA TYR A 42 3.11 -14.92 -20.42
C TYR A 42 3.35 -14.99 -18.92
N ASN A 43 4.05 -16.04 -18.49
CA ASN A 43 4.70 -16.07 -17.19
C ASN A 43 5.80 -14.98 -17.24
N GLN A 44 5.46 -13.74 -16.92
CA GLN A 44 6.28 -12.54 -17.14
C GLN A 44 7.34 -12.30 -16.07
N LYS A 45 7.36 -13.03 -14.95
CA LYS A 45 8.27 -12.73 -13.83
C LYS A 45 9.76 -12.76 -14.24
N SER A 46 10.17 -13.61 -15.18
CA SER A 46 11.60 -13.86 -15.43
C SER A 46 12.33 -12.83 -16.31
N ASN A 47 11.65 -11.84 -16.91
CA ASN A 47 12.26 -10.93 -17.89
C ASN A 47 12.01 -9.43 -17.59
N ARG A 48 11.50 -9.11 -16.39
CA ARG A 48 11.26 -7.73 -15.98
C ARG A 48 12.56 -7.13 -15.42
N PRO A 49 12.93 -5.90 -15.83
CA PRO A 49 14.05 -5.21 -15.21
C PRO A 49 13.76 -5.01 -13.73
N ILE A 50 14.68 -5.43 -12.86
CA ILE A 50 14.55 -5.26 -11.40
C ILE A 50 14.39 -3.76 -11.10
N PRO A 51 13.29 -3.34 -10.45
CA PRO A 51 13.07 -1.95 -10.13
C PRO A 51 14.12 -1.46 -9.14
N THR A 52 14.69 -0.28 -9.39
CA THR A 52 15.57 0.37 -8.41
C THR A 52 14.73 0.85 -7.23
N LEU A 53 14.88 0.23 -6.06
CA LEU A 53 14.09 0.61 -4.89
C LEU A 53 14.63 1.90 -4.25
N LYS A 54 13.82 2.96 -4.31
CA LYS A 54 14.05 4.26 -3.64
C LYS A 54 12.71 4.95 -3.46
N ASP A 55 12.72 6.07 -2.75
CA ASP A 55 11.51 6.89 -2.59
C ASP A 55 11.25 7.75 -3.83
N TYR A 56 10.12 7.51 -4.50
CA TYR A 56 9.69 8.20 -5.71
C TYR A 56 8.73 9.38 -5.44
N GLY A 57 8.30 9.55 -4.20
CA GLY A 57 7.34 10.58 -3.82
C GLY A 57 7.90 12.01 -3.95
N PRO A 58 7.03 13.03 -4.07
CA PRO A 58 5.56 12.95 -4.19
C PRO A 58 5.08 12.86 -5.66
N ASN A 59 5.93 12.41 -6.59
CA ASN A 59 5.62 12.44 -8.02
C ASN A 59 4.58 11.36 -8.40
N PRO A 60 3.84 11.55 -9.51
CA PRO A 60 3.06 10.46 -10.11
C PRO A 60 3.95 9.24 -10.36
N PHE A 61 3.49 8.07 -9.91
CA PHE A 61 4.31 6.86 -9.89
C PHE A 61 3.45 5.62 -10.14
N VAL A 62 3.97 4.70 -10.94
CA VAL A 62 3.37 3.39 -11.25
C VAL A 62 4.49 2.36 -11.16
N ILE A 63 4.22 1.26 -10.46
CA ILE A 63 5.15 0.15 -10.28
C ILE A 63 4.36 -1.15 -10.12
N ASP A 64 4.99 -2.27 -10.46
CA ASP A 64 4.53 -3.57 -9.99
C ASP A 64 4.93 -3.74 -8.51
N ILE A 65 3.96 -3.58 -7.61
CA ILE A 65 4.20 -3.57 -6.17
C ILE A 65 4.53 -4.96 -5.62
N GLU A 66 4.06 -6.03 -6.28
CA GLU A 66 4.36 -7.41 -5.91
C GLU A 66 5.85 -7.65 -6.14
N ASP A 67 6.33 -7.44 -7.37
CA ASP A 67 7.75 -7.58 -7.72
C ASP A 67 8.64 -6.68 -6.83
N ALA A 68 8.23 -5.43 -6.58
CA ALA A 68 9.00 -4.52 -5.72
C ALA A 68 9.10 -5.03 -4.27
N SER A 69 8.02 -5.59 -3.73
CA SER A 69 7.98 -6.11 -2.36
C SER A 69 8.82 -7.38 -2.22
N GLU A 70 8.72 -8.30 -3.19
CA GLU A 70 9.50 -9.55 -3.23
C GLU A 70 11.01 -9.27 -3.34
N GLU A 71 11.41 -8.30 -4.15
CA GLU A 71 12.82 -7.91 -4.36
C GLU A 71 13.44 -7.14 -3.18
N ASN A 72 12.63 -6.46 -2.35
CA ASN A 72 13.14 -5.74 -1.19
C ASN A 72 13.72 -6.71 -0.14
N ASN A 73 14.99 -6.56 0.19
CA ASN A 73 15.66 -7.35 1.25
C ASN A 73 15.95 -6.55 2.52
N ASN A 74 15.68 -5.25 2.52
CA ASN A 74 15.84 -4.40 3.69
C ASN A 74 14.67 -4.61 4.65
N PHE A 75 14.92 -4.42 5.95
CA PHE A 75 13.85 -4.40 6.94
C PHE A 75 12.77 -3.37 6.60
N ARG A 76 13.18 -2.17 6.15
CA ARG A 76 12.27 -1.13 5.67
C ARG A 76 12.89 -0.31 4.54
N THR A 77 12.16 -0.10 3.47
CA THR A 77 12.51 0.83 2.39
C THR A 77 11.31 1.71 2.05
N ALA A 78 11.43 3.03 2.20
CA ALA A 78 10.41 3.95 1.71
C ALA A 78 10.39 3.93 0.18
N LEU A 79 9.23 3.58 -0.39
CA LEU A 79 9.04 3.50 -1.84
C LEU A 79 8.38 4.77 -2.39
N TRP A 80 7.45 5.36 -1.63
CA TRP A 80 6.78 6.57 -2.04
C TRP A 80 6.28 7.35 -0.82
N THR A 81 6.71 8.58 -0.65
CA THR A 81 6.23 9.47 0.41
C THR A 81 5.57 10.71 -0.17
N GLY A 82 4.27 10.88 0.09
CA GLY A 82 3.51 12.08 -0.25
C GLY A 82 3.11 12.87 1.00
N ASN A 83 2.17 13.81 0.84
CA ASN A 83 1.68 14.60 1.97
C ASN A 83 0.63 13.86 2.82
N ASN A 84 -0.07 12.89 2.24
CA ASN A 84 -1.24 12.25 2.88
C ASN A 84 -1.04 10.75 3.14
N LEU A 85 -0.09 10.11 2.46
CA LEU A 85 0.24 8.71 2.68
C LEU A 85 1.71 8.44 2.37
N GLN A 86 2.21 7.34 2.93
CA GLN A 86 3.52 6.79 2.64
C GLN A 86 3.40 5.30 2.36
N VAL A 87 4.14 4.82 1.36
CA VAL A 87 4.29 3.40 1.05
C VAL A 87 5.71 2.96 1.40
N THR A 88 5.84 1.91 2.21
CA THR A 88 7.11 1.26 2.51
C THR A 88 7.08 -0.21 2.13
N LEU A 89 8.25 -0.76 1.83
CA LEU A 89 8.48 -2.18 1.60
C LEU A 89 9.23 -2.75 2.79
N MET A 90 8.91 -3.97 3.20
CA MET A 90 9.58 -4.64 4.32
C MET A 90 9.88 -6.09 4.02
N SER A 91 11.00 -6.57 4.58
CA SER A 91 11.40 -7.97 4.58
C SER A 91 11.72 -8.39 6.01
N ILE A 92 10.86 -9.21 6.60
CA ILE A 92 10.98 -9.63 8.00
C ILE A 92 11.63 -11.01 8.06
N GLY A 93 12.72 -11.13 8.82
CA GLY A 93 13.44 -12.39 9.01
C GLY A 93 12.55 -13.49 9.61
N VAL A 94 12.97 -14.75 9.44
CA VAL A 94 12.26 -15.90 10.03
C VAL A 94 12.33 -15.81 11.55
N GLY A 95 11.16 -15.85 12.21
CA GLY A 95 11.06 -15.72 13.66
C GLY A 95 11.20 -14.29 14.18
N ASP A 96 11.50 -13.33 13.32
CA ASP A 96 11.45 -11.90 13.64
C ASP A 96 10.00 -11.38 13.52
N ASP A 97 9.81 -10.14 13.98
CA ASP A 97 8.58 -9.38 13.87
C ASP A 97 8.86 -7.95 13.38
N ILE A 98 7.79 -7.23 13.06
CA ILE A 98 7.87 -5.79 12.74
C ILE A 98 8.22 -4.99 14.00
N GLY A 99 7.72 -5.42 15.16
CA GLY A 99 7.84 -4.71 16.42
C GLY A 99 6.47 -4.20 16.87
N LEU A 100 6.25 -4.23 18.19
CA LEU A 100 5.00 -3.78 18.79
C LEU A 100 4.90 -2.25 18.74
N GLU A 101 3.95 -1.75 17.95
CA GLU A 101 3.77 -0.32 17.70
C GLU A 101 2.31 0.11 17.88
N VAL A 102 2.08 1.42 17.96
CA VAL A 102 0.76 2.06 17.92
C VAL A 102 0.87 3.41 17.22
N HIS A 103 -0.06 3.70 16.32
CA HIS A 103 -0.14 4.98 15.61
C HIS A 103 -1.46 5.67 15.93
N THR A 104 -1.41 6.87 16.50
CA THR A 104 -2.60 7.64 16.90
C THR A 104 -3.03 8.68 15.87
N SER A 105 -2.14 9.03 14.94
CA SER A 105 -2.34 10.07 13.93
C SER A 105 -3.13 9.61 12.71
N GLY A 106 -3.25 8.30 12.50
CA GLY A 106 -4.01 7.75 11.39
C GLY A 106 -3.90 6.24 11.26
N ASP A 107 -4.49 5.72 10.18
CA ASP A 107 -4.62 4.29 9.92
C ASP A 107 -3.39 3.74 9.19
N GLN A 108 -3.21 2.44 9.31
CA GLN A 108 -2.19 1.69 8.57
C GLN A 108 -2.82 0.51 7.85
N PHE A 109 -2.34 0.27 6.63
CA PHE A 109 -2.68 -0.88 5.82
C PHE A 109 -1.43 -1.69 5.54
N ILE A 110 -1.51 -3.01 5.65
CA ILE A 110 -0.43 -3.93 5.30
C ILE A 110 -0.97 -4.96 4.31
N ARG A 111 -0.18 -5.33 3.31
CA ARG A 111 -0.44 -6.50 2.48
C ARG A 111 0.75 -7.43 2.46
N ILE A 112 0.48 -8.71 2.66
CA ILE A 112 1.48 -9.78 2.55
C ILE A 112 1.56 -10.21 1.09
N GLU A 113 2.77 -10.14 0.51
CA GLU A 113 3.05 -10.64 -0.86
C GLU A 113 3.81 -11.98 -0.81
N GLU A 114 4.53 -12.29 0.28
CA GLU A 114 5.18 -13.59 0.40
C GLU A 114 5.36 -14.01 1.86
N GLY A 115 5.08 -15.27 2.18
CA GLY A 115 5.35 -15.88 3.49
C GLY A 115 4.12 -16.05 4.36
N ASP A 116 4.33 -16.45 5.61
CA ASP A 116 3.30 -16.75 6.61
C ASP A 116 3.57 -15.97 7.90
N ALA A 117 2.53 -15.35 8.45
CA ALA A 117 2.66 -14.52 9.64
C ALA A 117 1.52 -14.71 10.65
N LEU A 118 1.77 -14.25 11.87
CA LEU A 118 0.76 -14.03 12.89
C LEU A 118 0.60 -12.54 13.12
N VAL A 119 -0.59 -12.03 12.83
CA VAL A 119 -1.01 -10.67 13.17
C VAL A 119 -1.58 -10.68 14.59
N LYS A 120 -1.16 -9.73 15.41
CA LYS A 120 -1.68 -9.48 16.74
C LYS A 120 -2.13 -8.02 16.83
N MET A 121 -3.33 -7.76 17.36
CA MET A 121 -3.84 -6.40 17.58
C MET A 121 -4.65 -6.32 18.87
N GLY A 122 -4.71 -5.13 19.47
CA GLY A 122 -5.47 -4.89 20.69
C GLY A 122 -5.60 -3.42 21.08
N ASP A 123 -6.40 -3.15 22.10
CA ASP A 123 -6.59 -1.80 22.67
C ASP A 123 -5.47 -1.39 23.64
N SER A 124 -4.65 -2.32 24.09
CA SER A 124 -3.49 -2.03 24.95
C SER A 124 -2.30 -2.91 24.60
N GLN A 125 -1.10 -2.43 24.97
CA GLN A 125 0.16 -3.15 24.76
C GLN A 125 0.16 -4.55 25.41
N ASP A 126 -0.51 -4.69 26.56
CA ASP A 126 -0.56 -5.94 27.34
C ASP A 126 -1.71 -6.87 26.93
N ASN A 127 -2.63 -6.43 26.05
CA ASN A 127 -3.79 -7.22 25.64
C ASN A 127 -4.02 -7.17 24.13
N LEU A 128 -3.33 -8.06 23.40
CA LEU A 128 -3.49 -8.27 21.96
C LEU A 128 -4.44 -9.45 21.70
N ASP A 129 -5.73 -9.22 21.94
CA ASP A 129 -6.80 -10.24 21.90
C ASP A 129 -7.23 -10.62 20.48
N PHE A 130 -6.99 -9.76 19.49
CA PHE A 130 -7.16 -10.09 18.09
C PHE A 130 -5.90 -10.76 17.56
N GLN A 131 -6.00 -12.05 17.20
CA GLN A 131 -4.89 -12.79 16.59
C GLN A 131 -5.33 -13.57 15.37
N ARG A 132 -4.62 -13.44 14.24
CA ARG A 132 -4.94 -14.15 12.99
C ARG A 132 -3.66 -14.61 12.30
N ARG A 133 -3.67 -15.86 11.84
CA ARG A 133 -2.68 -16.35 10.87
C ARG A 133 -3.03 -15.80 9.50
N VAL A 134 -2.03 -15.29 8.81
CA VAL A 134 -2.15 -14.71 7.47
C VAL A 134 -1.04 -15.26 6.59
N SER A 135 -1.27 -15.26 5.29
CA SER A 135 -0.31 -15.69 4.28
C SER A 135 -0.31 -14.71 3.12
N ASP A 136 0.41 -15.04 2.04
CA ASP A 136 0.32 -14.37 0.75
C ASP A 136 -1.14 -14.04 0.35
N GLY A 137 -1.34 -12.81 -0.15
CA GLY A 137 -2.61 -12.27 -0.62
C GLY A 137 -3.48 -11.63 0.46
N TYR A 138 -3.11 -11.74 1.74
CA TYR A 138 -3.89 -11.15 2.83
C TYR A 138 -3.61 -9.66 2.98
N ALA A 139 -4.69 -8.90 3.19
CA ALA A 139 -4.66 -7.51 3.60
C ALA A 139 -5.01 -7.37 5.09
N ILE A 140 -4.36 -6.44 5.77
CA ILE A 140 -4.50 -6.17 7.19
C ILE A 140 -4.80 -4.67 7.34
N MET A 141 -5.95 -4.37 7.92
CA MET A 141 -6.36 -3.01 8.24
C MET A 141 -6.12 -2.78 9.73
N ILE A 142 -5.32 -1.76 10.05
CA ILE A 142 -4.92 -1.40 11.41
C ILE A 142 -5.45 0.00 11.69
N PRO A 143 -6.58 0.13 12.41
CA PRO A 143 -7.13 1.42 12.77
C PRO A 143 -6.22 2.19 13.72
N ALA A 144 -6.26 3.52 13.63
CA ALA A 144 -5.59 4.42 14.55
C ALA A 144 -5.86 4.05 16.01
N GLY A 145 -4.80 4.04 16.83
CA GLY A 145 -4.84 3.74 18.25
C GLY A 145 -4.78 2.25 18.61
N LYS A 146 -4.80 1.33 17.63
CA LYS A 146 -4.60 -0.09 17.92
C LYS A 146 -3.12 -0.42 18.07
N TRP A 147 -2.79 -1.04 19.20
CA TRP A 147 -1.51 -1.72 19.38
C TRP A 147 -1.47 -2.91 18.43
N HIS A 148 -0.35 -3.10 17.73
CA HIS A 148 -0.25 -4.14 16.74
C HIS A 148 1.18 -4.65 16.55
N ASP A 149 1.29 -5.91 16.15
CA ASP A 149 2.55 -6.56 15.79
C ASP A 149 2.30 -7.67 14.76
N ILE A 150 3.28 -7.89 13.88
CA ILE A 150 3.24 -8.89 12.81
C ILE A 150 4.50 -9.74 12.91
N VAL A 151 4.31 -11.00 13.27
CA VAL A 151 5.40 -11.95 13.51
C VAL A 151 5.53 -12.92 12.34
N ASN A 152 6.72 -13.05 11.75
CA ASN A 152 6.98 -14.06 10.73
C ASN A 152 7.08 -15.44 11.39
N LEU A 153 6.09 -16.30 11.11
CA LEU A 153 6.04 -17.68 11.59
C LEU A 153 6.40 -18.70 10.51
N GLY A 154 6.72 -18.24 9.31
CA GLY A 154 7.10 -19.06 8.18
C GLY A 154 8.52 -19.60 8.29
N ASN A 155 9.00 -20.16 7.18
CA ASN A 155 10.34 -20.72 7.04
C ASN A 155 11.21 -19.93 6.04
N LYS A 156 10.74 -18.76 5.61
CA LYS A 156 11.40 -17.84 4.69
C LYS A 156 11.09 -16.39 5.08
N PRO A 157 11.84 -15.40 4.57
CA PRO A 157 11.53 -14.00 4.83
C PRO A 157 10.08 -13.66 4.43
N LEU A 158 9.41 -12.89 5.28
CA LEU A 158 8.07 -12.37 5.03
C LEU A 158 8.20 -11.09 4.21
N LYS A 159 7.61 -11.05 3.01
CA LYS A 159 7.62 -9.90 2.12
C LYS A 159 6.27 -9.21 2.17
N LEU A 160 6.29 -7.91 2.44
CA LEU A 160 5.09 -7.10 2.59
C LEU A 160 5.36 -5.66 2.21
N TYR A 161 4.29 -4.94 1.90
CA TYR A 161 4.31 -3.49 1.87
C TYR A 161 3.32 -2.92 2.88
N VAL A 162 3.61 -1.70 3.32
CA VAL A 162 2.82 -0.97 4.28
C VAL A 162 2.41 0.37 3.68
N ILE A 163 1.16 0.75 3.88
CA ILE A 163 0.66 2.10 3.60
C ILE A 163 0.31 2.75 4.93
N TYR A 164 0.97 3.86 5.24
CA TYR A 164 0.65 4.74 6.37
C TYR A 164 -0.16 5.92 5.86
N ALA A 165 -1.22 6.32 6.58
CA ALA A 165 -1.98 7.52 6.26
C ALA A 165 -2.34 8.26 7.56
N PRO A 166 -1.61 9.31 7.97
CA PRO A 166 -0.58 10.06 7.23
C PRO A 166 0.80 9.37 7.15
N PRO A 167 1.79 9.92 6.41
CA PRO A 167 3.17 9.42 6.41
C PRO A 167 3.76 9.27 7.81
N GLN A 168 4.49 8.16 8.05
CA GLN A 168 5.04 7.83 9.36
C GLN A 168 6.54 8.06 9.47
N HIS A 169 7.32 7.78 8.42
CA HIS A 169 8.78 7.94 8.43
C HIS A 169 9.25 9.08 7.49
N PRO A 170 10.46 9.63 7.68
CA PRO A 170 11.06 10.58 6.75
C PRO A 170 11.07 10.03 5.32
N GLN A 171 10.93 10.94 4.36
CA GLN A 171 11.10 10.61 2.95
C GLN A 171 12.49 10.02 2.70
N GLY A 172 12.56 8.94 1.92
CA GLY A 172 13.82 8.25 1.61
C GLY A 172 14.36 7.34 2.72
N THR A 173 13.55 7.03 3.75
CA THR A 173 13.97 6.10 4.82
C THR A 173 14.40 4.74 4.26
N VAL A 174 15.58 4.28 4.66
CA VAL A 174 16.04 2.90 4.44
C VAL A 174 16.64 2.36 5.74
N HIS A 175 16.07 1.27 6.24
CA HIS A 175 16.59 0.52 7.37
C HIS A 175 16.98 -0.87 6.85
N ASN A 176 18.28 -1.13 6.77
CA ASN A 176 18.76 -2.43 6.28
C ASN A 176 18.35 -3.55 7.23
N THR A 177 18.42 -3.28 8.54
CA THR A 177 18.10 -4.24 9.59
C THR A 177 17.01 -3.73 10.53
N LYS A 178 16.38 -4.65 11.27
CA LYS A 178 15.45 -4.32 12.35
C LYS A 178 16.08 -3.40 13.40
N LYS A 179 17.35 -3.65 13.76
CA LYS A 179 18.09 -2.83 14.73
C LYS A 179 18.25 -1.38 14.27
N ASP A 180 18.46 -1.15 12.97
CA ASP A 180 18.53 0.20 12.41
C ASP A 180 17.19 0.92 12.58
N ALA A 181 16.08 0.20 12.37
CA ALA A 181 14.74 0.74 12.56
C ALA A 181 14.44 1.05 14.03
N GLU A 182 14.72 0.13 14.95
CA GLU A 182 14.52 0.33 16.39
C GLU A 182 15.34 1.53 16.90
N ALA A 183 16.60 1.66 16.45
CA ALA A 183 17.44 2.80 16.80
C ALA A 183 16.89 4.13 16.26
N ALA A 184 16.35 4.12 15.03
CA ALA A 184 15.75 5.31 14.43
C ALA A 184 14.45 5.74 15.13
N GLU A 185 13.59 4.80 15.53
CA GLU A 185 12.36 5.11 16.26
C GLU A 185 12.66 5.58 17.70
N PHE A 186 13.64 4.98 18.37
CA PHE A 186 14.10 5.44 19.70
C PHE A 186 14.53 6.92 19.65
N ASN A 187 15.32 7.31 18.65
CA ASN A 187 15.79 8.68 18.48
C ASN A 187 14.70 9.70 18.10
N ARG A 188 13.46 9.27 17.82
CA ARG A 188 12.34 10.20 17.62
C ARG A 188 11.51 10.46 18.86
N ILE A 189 11.62 9.58 19.85
CA ILE A 189 10.88 9.67 21.10
C ILE A 189 11.67 10.52 22.13
N TYR A 190 12.98 10.68 21.94
CA TYR A 190 13.90 11.44 22.80
C TYR A 190 14.59 12.56 22.02
#